data_AF-A0A103Y5X8-F1
#
_entry.id   AF-A0A103Y5X8-F1
#
_cell.length_a   1.000
_cell.length_b   1.000
_cell.length_c   1.000
_cell.angle_alpha   90.00
_cell.angle_beta   90.00
_cell.angle_gamma   90.00
#
_symmetry.space_group_name_H-M   'P 1'
#
loop_
_entity.id
_entity.type
_entity.pdbx_description
1 polymer ?
#
loop_
_entity_poly.entity_id
_entity_poly.type
_entity_poly.pdbx_seq_one_letter_code
_entity_poly.pdbx_strand_id
1 'polypeptide(L)'
;MIFKILLSSGNIRVFCRCRPLNKTEAASGCSTVVDFGAALDGVLGVLSNGSTKKTFKFDSVFTPKDNQGSFTKLNDVFAQASPLVTSVLDGYNVCIFAYGQTGTGKTFTMEGTVGNRGVNYRTLAELFKVSKGRSDTFTYNISVSVLEVYNEQIRDLLAAPSATSKKLEIKQASEGFHHIPGLIEAKVENIKEVWDVLQAGSSARVVGSNNTLVCAFSMLCIMVRANNLLNGECTKSKLWLVDLAGSERLAKTDAQGDRLKEARNINRSLSALGDDSLGKSQIFVRFIDISEFMHLQTLLDSVSLAGGDSKTLMFVQISPSEKDLSETLSSLNFATRVRGVELGPAQKQIDTNELQKLKTMLDKAKHELHLKDELLRKLEESLQNVESKVRGKDQMYKNQLEKIKELEGIMELKTGLHSQSEKQ
;
A
#
# COMPACT_ATOMS: atom_id res chain seq x y z
N MET A 1 -25.15 -11.68 -9.82
CA MET A 1 -25.06 -10.95 -11.11
C MET A 1 -25.13 -9.42 -10.93
N ILE A 2 -26.02 -8.90 -10.07
CA ILE A 2 -26.16 -7.44 -9.77
C ILE A 2 -24.88 -6.80 -9.16
N PHE A 3 -24.13 -7.52 -8.32
CA PHE A 3 -22.87 -7.02 -7.75
C PHE A 3 -21.72 -6.83 -8.75
N LYS A 4 -21.76 -7.51 -9.90
CA LYS A 4 -20.74 -7.37 -10.96
C LYS A 4 -20.93 -6.07 -11.77
N ILE A 5 -22.13 -5.50 -11.76
CA ILE A 5 -22.50 -4.30 -12.53
C ILE A 5 -22.17 -3.00 -11.79
N LEU A 6 -22.09 -3.03 -10.44
CA LEU A 6 -21.69 -1.87 -9.64
C LEU A 6 -20.19 -1.57 -9.64
N LEU A 7 -19.37 -2.49 -10.16
CA LEU A 7 -17.93 -2.29 -10.38
C LEU A 7 -17.64 -1.66 -11.76
N SER A 8 -18.65 -1.51 -12.62
CA SER A 8 -18.50 -1.08 -14.02
C SER A 8 -18.97 0.36 -14.30
N SER A 9 -19.17 1.20 -13.29
CA SER A 9 -19.58 2.61 -13.50
C SER A 9 -19.07 3.51 -12.37
N GLY A 10 -17.99 4.26 -12.64
CA GLY A 10 -17.35 5.22 -11.73
C GLY A 10 -16.27 4.58 -10.86
N ASN A 11 -15.01 5.00 -11.00
CA ASN A 11 -13.90 4.45 -10.21
C ASN A 11 -13.79 5.01 -8.80
N ILE A 12 -14.61 6.02 -8.50
CA ILE A 12 -14.69 6.63 -7.20
C ILE A 12 -16.13 6.56 -6.74
N ARG A 13 -16.37 5.73 -5.73
CA ARG A 13 -17.64 5.71 -5.01
C ARG A 13 -17.65 6.86 -4.02
N VAL A 14 -18.78 7.52 -3.87
CA VAL A 14 -18.97 8.63 -2.96
C VAL A 14 -20.13 8.32 -2.02
N PHE A 15 -19.81 8.28 -0.73
CA PHE A 15 -20.77 8.11 0.34
C PHE A 15 -20.96 9.43 1.08
N CYS A 16 -22.18 9.95 1.10
CA CYS A 16 -22.51 11.12 1.88
C CYS A 16 -22.94 10.70 3.28
N ARG A 17 -22.40 11.35 4.32
CA ARG A 17 -22.81 11.14 5.70
C ARG A 17 -23.12 12.47 6.35
N CYS A 18 -24.34 12.60 6.85
CA CYS A 18 -24.76 13.75 7.65
C CYS A 18 -24.72 13.38 9.13
N ARG A 19 -23.97 14.16 9.93
CA ARG A 19 -23.98 14.01 11.39
C ARG A 19 -25.30 14.53 11.98
N PRO A 20 -25.69 14.13 13.19
CA PRO A 20 -26.75 14.83 13.90
C PRO A 20 -26.34 16.25 14.30
N LEU A 21 -27.34 17.08 14.59
CA LEU A 21 -27.13 18.33 15.31
C LEU A 21 -26.42 18.05 16.64
N ASN A 22 -25.38 18.82 16.93
CA ASN A 22 -24.66 18.72 18.20
C ASN A 22 -25.47 19.39 19.32
N LYS A 23 -25.06 19.18 20.58
CA LYS A 23 -25.78 19.71 21.75
C LYS A 23 -25.93 21.24 21.71
N THR A 24 -24.90 21.95 21.26
CA THR A 24 -24.89 23.41 21.18
C THR A 24 -25.84 23.91 20.08
N GLU A 25 -25.85 23.26 18.92
CA GLU A 25 -26.76 23.57 17.81
C GLU A 25 -28.22 23.30 18.19
N ALA A 26 -28.49 22.15 18.83
CA ALA A 26 -29.81 21.81 19.32
C ALA A 26 -30.30 22.80 20.39
N ALA A 27 -29.43 23.17 21.35
CA ALA A 27 -29.75 24.15 22.39
C ALA A 27 -29.94 25.57 21.83
N SER A 28 -29.26 25.91 20.73
CA SER A 28 -29.39 27.20 20.04
C SER A 28 -30.60 27.26 19.10
N GLY A 29 -31.40 26.20 19.01
CA GLY A 29 -32.55 26.13 18.09
C GLY A 29 -32.18 26.14 16.61
N CYS A 30 -30.98 25.66 16.24
CA CYS A 30 -30.58 25.58 14.82
C CYS A 30 -31.55 24.70 14.03
N SER A 31 -32.01 25.21 12.89
CA SER A 31 -32.83 24.46 11.95
C SER A 31 -31.96 23.46 11.15
N THR A 32 -32.58 22.35 10.71
CA THR A 32 -31.94 21.41 9.79
C THR A 32 -32.22 21.83 8.35
N VAL A 33 -31.17 22.05 7.56
CA VAL A 33 -31.28 22.45 6.14
C VAL A 33 -31.20 21.27 5.17
N VAL A 34 -31.24 20.05 5.68
CA VAL A 34 -31.06 18.83 4.88
C VAL A 34 -32.35 18.02 4.87
N ASP A 35 -32.81 17.67 3.67
CA ASP A 35 -33.97 16.83 3.43
C ASP A 35 -33.53 15.41 3.04
N PHE A 36 -33.94 14.45 3.87
CA PHE A 36 -33.59 13.04 3.76
C PHE A 36 -34.69 12.18 3.12
N GLY A 37 -35.78 12.77 2.62
CA GLY A 37 -36.95 12.03 2.12
C GLY A 37 -36.66 11.01 1.01
N ALA A 38 -35.54 11.18 0.28
CA ALA A 38 -35.09 10.26 -0.76
C ALA A 38 -33.69 9.66 -0.49
N ALA A 39 -33.23 9.65 0.77
CA ALA A 39 -31.89 9.19 1.13
C ALA A 39 -31.64 7.71 0.76
N LEU A 40 -32.68 6.88 0.81
CA LEU A 40 -32.61 5.46 0.44
C LEU A 40 -32.28 5.24 -1.05
N ASP A 41 -32.64 6.19 -1.90
CA ASP A 41 -32.32 6.19 -3.32
C ASP A 41 -30.94 6.81 -3.61
N GLY A 42 -30.15 7.09 -2.55
CA GLY A 42 -28.88 7.80 -2.64
C GLY A 42 -29.03 9.30 -2.90
N VAL A 43 -30.22 9.87 -2.68
CA VAL A 43 -30.54 11.26 -2.98
C VAL A 43 -30.62 12.10 -1.72
N LEU A 44 -29.93 13.25 -1.71
CA LEU A 44 -29.93 14.20 -0.62
C LEU A 44 -30.49 15.55 -1.09
N GLY A 45 -31.53 16.04 -0.42
CA GLY A 45 -32.01 17.40 -0.60
C GLY A 45 -31.32 18.38 0.34
N VAL A 46 -31.04 19.59 -0.12
CA VAL A 46 -30.57 20.71 0.70
C VAL A 46 -31.47 21.91 0.45
N LEU A 47 -32.05 22.43 1.52
CA LEU A 47 -32.88 23.63 1.52
C LEU A 47 -31.97 24.86 1.58
N SER A 48 -32.11 25.74 0.61
CA SER A 48 -31.46 27.05 0.58
C SER A 48 -32.53 28.14 0.76
N ASN A 49 -32.30 29.04 1.71
CA ASN A 49 -33.15 30.18 2.01
C ASN A 49 -34.64 29.80 2.21
N GLY A 50 -34.88 28.66 2.89
CA GLY A 50 -36.22 28.20 3.27
C GLY A 50 -37.14 27.74 2.12
N SER A 51 -36.70 27.76 0.86
CA SER A 51 -37.60 27.59 -0.29
C SER A 51 -37.00 26.81 -1.46
N THR A 52 -35.70 26.91 -1.73
CA THR A 52 -35.09 26.23 -2.88
C THR A 52 -34.45 24.91 -2.46
N LYS A 53 -34.98 23.78 -2.95
CA LYS A 53 -34.40 22.45 -2.74
C LYS A 53 -33.37 22.13 -3.83
N LYS A 54 -32.08 22.23 -3.50
CA LYS A 54 -31.02 21.63 -4.32
C LYS A 54 -30.94 20.15 -4.03
N THR A 55 -30.70 19.33 -5.05
CA THR A 55 -30.65 17.87 -4.91
C THR A 55 -29.30 17.34 -5.36
N PHE A 56 -28.75 16.42 -4.58
CA PHE A 56 -27.48 15.76 -4.84
C PHE A 56 -27.69 14.25 -4.86
N LYS A 57 -26.93 13.54 -5.70
CA LYS A 57 -27.01 12.07 -5.81
C LYS A 57 -25.64 11.45 -5.57
N PHE A 58 -25.60 10.47 -4.67
CA PHE A 58 -24.40 9.74 -4.27
C PHE A 58 -24.67 8.24 -4.30
N ASP A 59 -23.61 7.44 -4.15
CA ASP A 59 -23.74 5.98 -4.15
C ASP A 59 -24.35 5.46 -2.84
N SER A 60 -24.26 6.24 -1.76
CA SER A 60 -25.05 6.07 -0.55
C SER A 60 -25.16 7.36 0.26
N VAL A 61 -26.28 7.53 0.95
CA VAL A 61 -26.56 8.66 1.85
C VAL A 61 -26.88 8.12 3.24
N PHE A 62 -26.03 8.43 4.20
CA PHE A 62 -26.17 8.05 5.60
C PHE A 62 -26.75 9.22 6.40
N THR A 63 -27.92 8.98 6.97
CA THR A 63 -28.73 9.96 7.68
C THR A 63 -28.42 9.95 9.17
N PRO A 64 -28.73 11.04 9.90
CA PRO A 64 -28.64 11.05 11.36
C PRO A 64 -29.63 10.08 12.03
N LYS A 65 -30.72 9.71 11.35
CA LYS A 65 -31.71 8.72 11.79
C LYS A 65 -32.00 7.77 10.65
N ASP A 66 -31.85 6.47 10.87
CA ASP A 66 -32.29 5.42 9.96
C ASP A 66 -33.83 5.37 9.87
N ASN A 67 -34.34 4.56 8.95
CA ASN A 67 -35.78 4.38 8.72
C ASN A 67 -36.57 3.86 9.93
N GLN A 68 -35.88 3.40 10.98
CA GLN A 68 -36.47 2.88 12.22
C GLN A 68 -36.31 3.86 13.39
N GLY A 69 -35.82 5.08 13.12
CA GLY A 69 -35.66 6.15 14.11
C GLY A 69 -34.39 6.06 14.96
N SER A 70 -33.48 5.12 14.68
CA SER A 70 -32.19 4.97 15.36
C SER A 70 -31.05 5.66 14.59
N PHE A 71 -29.97 6.05 15.25
CA PHE A 71 -28.83 6.66 14.53
C PHE A 71 -28.16 5.65 13.61
N THR A 72 -27.90 6.02 12.35
CA THR A 72 -27.10 5.19 11.43
C THR A 72 -25.78 4.84 12.09
N LYS A 73 -25.57 3.54 12.37
CA LYS A 73 -24.39 3.09 13.10
C LYS A 73 -23.20 3.08 12.15
N LEU A 74 -22.01 3.31 12.70
CA LEU A 74 -20.77 3.15 11.92
C LEU A 74 -20.60 1.72 11.37
N ASN A 75 -21.27 0.75 11.99
CA ASN A 75 -21.34 -0.61 11.47
C ASN A 75 -22.02 -0.68 10.09
N ASP A 76 -23.12 0.04 9.90
CA ASP A 76 -23.89 0.03 8.65
C ASP A 76 -23.13 0.79 7.56
N VAL A 77 -22.44 1.86 7.95
CA VAL A 77 -21.49 2.59 7.09
C VAL A 77 -20.36 1.68 6.63
N PHE A 78 -19.77 0.91 7.55
CA PHE A 78 -18.69 -0.02 7.23
C PHE A 78 -19.15 -1.19 6.37
N ALA A 79 -20.35 -1.73 6.58
CA ALA A 79 -20.87 -2.85 5.79
C ALA A 79 -20.82 -2.58 4.29
N GLN A 80 -21.04 -1.32 3.87
CA GLN A 80 -20.94 -0.91 2.48
C GLN A 80 -19.50 -0.75 1.96
N ALA A 81 -18.55 -0.45 2.86
CA ALA A 81 -17.13 -0.32 2.54
C ALA A 81 -16.39 -1.68 2.59
N SER A 82 -16.90 -2.65 3.35
CA SER A 82 -16.30 -3.97 3.58
C SER A 82 -15.84 -4.71 2.32
N PRO A 83 -16.54 -4.68 1.16
CA PRO A 83 -16.06 -5.34 -0.07
C PRO A 83 -14.71 -4.82 -0.59
N LEU A 84 -14.29 -3.61 -0.18
CA LEU A 84 -12.97 -3.09 -0.51
C LEU A 84 -11.85 -3.87 0.20
N VAL A 85 -12.12 -4.42 1.39
CA VAL A 85 -11.17 -5.26 2.13
C VAL A 85 -10.79 -6.48 1.31
N THR A 86 -11.78 -7.15 0.73
CA THR A 86 -11.55 -8.28 -0.17
C THR A 86 -10.74 -7.86 -1.39
N SER A 87 -11.00 -6.67 -1.94
CA SER A 87 -10.23 -6.17 -3.08
C SER A 87 -8.74 -6.01 -2.76
N VAL A 88 -8.40 -5.55 -1.56
CA VAL A 88 -7.00 -5.45 -1.11
C VAL A 88 -6.36 -6.84 -1.02
N LEU A 89 -7.04 -7.80 -0.41
CA LEU A 89 -6.55 -9.18 -0.28
C LEU A 89 -6.43 -9.91 -1.63
N ASP A 90 -7.23 -9.51 -2.62
CA ASP A 90 -7.18 -10.03 -3.99
C ASP A 90 -6.11 -9.31 -4.84
N GLY A 91 -5.33 -8.40 -4.24
CA GLY A 91 -4.18 -7.75 -4.87
C GLY A 91 -4.48 -6.42 -5.56
N TYR A 92 -5.63 -5.76 -5.29
CA TYR A 92 -5.94 -4.43 -5.82
C TYR A 92 -5.59 -3.32 -4.82
N ASN A 93 -5.10 -2.19 -5.33
CA ASN A 93 -4.97 -0.99 -4.50
C ASN A 93 -6.35 -0.43 -4.14
N VAL A 94 -6.44 0.12 -2.93
CA VAL A 94 -7.66 0.74 -2.41
C VAL A 94 -7.32 2.02 -1.68
N CYS A 95 -8.14 3.05 -1.87
CA CYS A 95 -8.09 4.27 -1.09
C CYS A 95 -9.47 4.57 -0.50
N ILE A 96 -9.54 4.82 0.81
CA ILE A 96 -10.73 5.30 1.51
C ILE A 96 -10.37 6.59 2.23
N PHE A 97 -11.08 7.67 1.94
CA PHE A 97 -10.79 8.96 2.55
C PHE A 97 -12.05 9.71 2.98
N ALA A 98 -11.92 10.54 4.02
CA ALA A 98 -12.99 11.41 4.50
C ALA A 98 -12.71 12.88 4.19
N TYR A 99 -13.72 13.59 3.68
CA TYR A 99 -13.68 15.00 3.30
C TYR A 99 -14.85 15.76 3.91
N GLY A 100 -14.64 17.04 4.27
CA GLY A 100 -15.66 17.95 4.78
C GLY A 100 -15.09 18.95 5.77
N GLN A 101 -15.87 19.92 6.21
CA GLN A 101 -15.39 20.92 7.18
C GLN A 101 -15.02 20.28 8.54
N THR A 102 -14.25 20.99 9.35
CA THR A 102 -13.97 20.60 10.73
C THR A 102 -15.28 20.44 11.52
N GLY A 103 -15.36 19.37 12.32
CA GLY A 103 -16.53 19.08 13.16
C GLY A 103 -17.70 18.37 12.46
N THR A 104 -17.63 18.03 11.16
CA THR A 104 -18.69 17.23 10.50
C THR A 104 -18.61 15.73 10.74
N GLY A 105 -17.50 15.25 11.31
CA GLY A 105 -17.35 13.85 11.70
C GLY A 105 -16.44 13.00 10.80
N LYS A 106 -15.43 13.61 10.15
CA LYS A 106 -14.37 12.90 9.41
C LYS A 106 -13.65 11.88 10.30
N THR A 107 -12.97 12.36 11.35
CA THR A 107 -12.29 11.50 12.34
C THR A 107 -13.23 10.52 13.03
N PHE A 108 -14.47 10.93 13.35
CA PHE A 108 -15.47 10.01 13.90
C PHE A 108 -15.81 8.86 12.93
N THR A 109 -15.81 9.11 11.63
CA THR A 109 -16.07 8.06 10.63
C THR A 109 -14.86 7.17 10.45
N MET A 110 -13.67 7.75 10.31
CA MET A 110 -12.44 7.01 10.06
C MET A 110 -11.97 6.25 11.31
N GLU A 111 -11.77 6.94 12.44
CA GLU A 111 -11.27 6.34 13.68
C GLU A 111 -12.40 5.90 14.62
N GLY A 112 -13.41 6.75 14.76
CA GLY A 112 -14.49 6.56 15.74
C GLY A 112 -14.06 6.79 17.18
N THR A 113 -14.80 6.21 18.12
CA THR A 113 -14.50 6.29 19.56
C THR A 113 -14.19 4.89 20.10
N VAL A 114 -13.67 4.80 21.33
CA VAL A 114 -13.37 3.51 21.98
C VAL A 114 -14.60 2.59 22.00
N GLY A 115 -15.78 3.13 22.32
CA GLY A 115 -17.04 2.39 22.34
C GLY A 115 -17.74 2.24 20.98
N ASN A 116 -17.33 3.01 19.96
CA ASN A 116 -17.90 2.93 18.62
C ASN A 116 -16.81 3.15 17.57
N ARG A 117 -16.09 2.08 17.27
CA ARG A 117 -14.96 2.09 16.34
C ARG A 117 -15.40 2.45 14.91
N GLY A 118 -14.56 3.23 14.23
CA GLY A 118 -14.76 3.69 12.86
C GLY A 118 -14.28 2.72 11.78
N VAL A 119 -14.21 3.23 10.55
CA VAL A 119 -13.85 2.49 9.34
C VAL A 119 -12.44 1.89 9.44
N ASN A 120 -11.47 2.59 10.05
CA ASN A 120 -10.08 2.13 10.14
C ASN A 120 -9.98 0.79 10.88
N TYR A 121 -10.50 0.76 12.11
CA TYR A 121 -10.48 -0.45 12.93
C TYR A 121 -11.28 -1.58 12.30
N ARG A 122 -12.50 -1.28 11.81
CA ARG A 122 -13.39 -2.30 11.22
C ARG A 122 -12.80 -2.91 9.96
N THR A 123 -12.18 -2.10 9.12
CA THR A 123 -11.48 -2.53 7.91
C THR A 123 -10.36 -3.49 8.25
N LEU A 124 -9.54 -3.16 9.24
CA LEU A 124 -8.44 -4.00 9.67
C LEU A 124 -8.91 -5.29 10.35
N ALA A 125 -9.95 -5.21 11.19
CA ALA A 125 -10.55 -6.39 11.81
C ALA A 125 -11.10 -7.36 10.76
N GLU A 126 -11.80 -6.85 9.74
CA GLU A 126 -12.29 -7.67 8.63
C GLU A 126 -11.14 -8.20 7.76
N LEU A 127 -10.08 -7.42 7.53
CA LEU A 127 -8.88 -7.85 6.79
C LEU A 127 -8.28 -9.11 7.41
N PHE A 128 -8.03 -9.10 8.73
CA PHE A 128 -7.48 -10.26 9.45
C PHE A 128 -8.45 -11.43 9.55
N LYS A 129 -9.76 -11.15 9.62
CA LYS A 129 -10.78 -12.20 9.63
C LYS A 129 -10.83 -12.92 8.29
N VAL A 130 -10.86 -12.19 7.18
CA VAL A 130 -10.90 -12.75 5.82
C VAL A 130 -9.57 -13.43 5.47
N SER A 131 -8.43 -12.86 5.87
CA SER A 131 -7.12 -13.49 5.63
C SER A 131 -7.00 -14.85 6.32
N LYS A 132 -7.43 -14.96 7.58
CA LYS A 132 -7.49 -16.23 8.32
C LYS A 132 -8.45 -17.23 7.69
N GLY A 133 -9.61 -16.77 7.22
CA GLY A 133 -10.57 -17.63 6.52
C GLY A 133 -10.09 -18.17 5.17
N ARG A 134 -8.98 -17.64 4.62
CA ARG A 134 -8.39 -18.01 3.34
C ARG A 134 -7.03 -18.72 3.47
N SER A 135 -6.60 -19.08 4.68
CA SER A 135 -5.25 -19.60 4.96
C SER A 135 -4.88 -20.86 4.18
N ASP A 136 -5.87 -21.67 3.79
CA ASP A 136 -5.64 -22.90 3.02
C ASP A 136 -5.25 -22.64 1.55
N THR A 137 -5.50 -21.43 1.06
CA THR A 137 -5.29 -21.05 -0.35
C THR A 137 -4.37 -19.84 -0.52
N PHE A 138 -4.17 -19.03 0.52
CA PHE A 138 -3.31 -17.86 0.49
C PHE A 138 -2.47 -17.74 1.75
N THR A 139 -1.23 -17.29 1.59
CA THR A 139 -0.42 -16.74 2.68
C THR A 139 -0.34 -15.23 2.56
N TYR A 140 -0.47 -14.52 3.68
CA TYR A 140 -0.49 -13.06 3.73
C TYR A 140 0.63 -12.53 4.63
N ASN A 141 1.37 -11.54 4.15
CA ASN A 141 2.27 -10.71 4.95
C ASN A 141 1.71 -9.29 5.00
N ILE A 142 1.37 -8.82 6.20
CA ILE A 142 0.68 -7.55 6.40
C ILE A 142 1.58 -6.63 7.21
N SER A 143 1.77 -5.41 6.71
CA SER A 143 2.51 -4.35 7.37
C SER A 143 1.71 -3.07 7.40
N VAL A 144 1.94 -2.25 8.43
CA VAL A 144 1.24 -0.99 8.68
C VAL A 144 2.24 0.15 8.81
N SER A 145 1.93 1.28 8.19
CA SER A 145 2.66 2.53 8.35
C SER A 145 1.68 3.64 8.74
N VAL A 146 2.10 4.51 9.65
CA VAL A 146 1.29 5.64 10.12
C VAL A 146 2.10 6.91 9.88
N LEU A 147 1.55 7.84 9.12
CA LEU A 147 2.22 9.09 8.79
C LEU A 147 1.25 10.26 8.85
N GLU A 148 1.79 11.44 9.13
CA GLU A 148 1.08 12.70 9.00
C GLU A 148 1.73 13.57 7.95
N VAL A 149 0.89 14.34 7.25
CA VAL A 149 1.37 15.46 6.44
C VAL A 149 0.98 16.74 7.15
N TYR A 150 2.00 17.50 7.56
CA TYR A 150 1.85 18.79 8.20
C TYR A 150 2.78 19.80 7.54
N ASN A 151 2.23 20.93 7.13
CA ASN A 151 2.96 21.99 6.43
C ASN A 151 3.90 21.45 5.33
N GLU A 152 3.39 20.55 4.49
CA GLU A 152 4.10 20.01 3.32
C GLU A 152 5.35 19.16 3.66
N GLN A 153 5.42 18.68 4.91
CA GLN A 153 6.40 17.70 5.36
C GLN A 153 5.71 16.41 5.77
N ILE A 154 6.25 15.29 5.29
CA ILE A 154 5.84 13.96 5.74
C ILE A 154 6.58 13.65 7.02
N ARG A 155 5.81 13.30 8.04
CA ARG A 155 6.35 12.79 9.30
C ARG A 155 5.86 11.38 9.54
N ASP A 156 6.81 10.48 9.75
CA ASP A 156 6.53 9.13 10.20
C ASP A 156 6.18 9.16 11.70
N LEU A 157 4.96 8.72 12.02
CA LEU A 157 4.44 8.71 13.39
C LEU A 157 4.89 7.47 14.18
N LEU A 158 5.54 6.50 13.53
CA LEU A 158 6.13 5.32 14.16
C LEU A 158 7.64 5.50 14.43
N ALA A 159 8.25 6.57 13.92
CA ALA A 159 9.66 6.84 14.12
C ALA A 159 9.95 7.28 15.56
N ALA A 160 11.07 6.79 16.12
CA ALA A 160 11.53 7.22 17.43
C ALA A 160 11.83 8.75 17.43
N PRO A 161 11.54 9.48 18.53
CA PRO A 161 11.75 10.93 18.59
C PRO A 161 13.18 11.37 18.24
N SER A 162 14.18 10.55 18.54
CA SER A 162 15.60 10.79 18.26
C SER A 162 16.03 10.54 16.80
N ALA A 163 15.19 9.92 15.98
CA ALA A 163 15.47 9.58 14.59
C ALA A 163 14.95 10.63 13.57
N THR A 164 14.37 11.74 14.05
CA THR A 164 13.57 12.70 13.26
C THR A 164 14.35 13.65 12.32
N SER A 165 15.64 13.43 12.06
CA SER A 165 16.44 14.37 11.25
C SER A 165 16.42 14.12 9.74
N LYS A 166 15.87 13.00 9.25
CA LYS A 166 15.76 12.74 7.81
C LYS A 166 14.37 13.12 7.28
N LYS A 167 14.34 14.18 6.47
CA LYS A 167 13.17 14.59 5.69
C LYS A 167 12.73 13.42 4.79
N LEU A 168 11.51 12.93 4.98
CA LEU A 168 10.92 11.91 4.13
C LEU A 168 10.43 12.55 2.84
N GLU A 169 10.88 12.00 1.72
CA GLU A 169 10.51 12.46 0.38
C GLU A 169 9.97 11.28 -0.40
N ILE A 170 8.94 11.51 -1.21
CA ILE A 170 8.41 10.45 -2.05
C ILE A 170 9.25 10.35 -3.32
N LYS A 171 9.53 9.11 -3.72
CA LYS A 171 10.30 8.79 -4.92
C LYS A 171 9.49 7.91 -5.85
N GLN A 172 9.62 8.16 -7.15
CA GLN A 172 9.11 7.28 -8.18
C GLN A 172 10.06 6.07 -8.32
N ALA A 173 9.52 4.86 -8.22
CA ALA A 173 10.23 3.63 -8.51
C ALA A 173 10.30 3.40 -10.03
N SER A 174 11.21 2.51 -10.46
CA SER A 174 11.46 2.15 -11.87
C SER A 174 10.23 1.65 -12.64
N GLU A 175 9.18 1.26 -11.94
CA GLU A 175 7.92 0.73 -12.49
C GLU A 175 6.81 1.80 -12.55
N GLY A 176 7.13 3.07 -12.28
CA GLY A 176 6.16 4.18 -12.28
C GLY A 176 5.41 4.36 -10.96
N PHE A 177 5.51 3.41 -10.02
CA PHE A 177 4.90 3.51 -8.69
C PHE A 177 5.69 4.40 -7.75
N HIS A 178 5.01 5.26 -7.00
CA HIS A 178 5.66 6.08 -6.00
C HIS A 178 5.75 5.36 -4.63
N HIS A 179 6.82 5.63 -3.89
CA HIS A 179 7.05 5.09 -2.55
C HIS A 179 7.75 6.13 -1.67
N ILE A 180 7.61 6.01 -0.35
CA ILE A 180 8.30 6.88 0.61
C ILE A 180 9.46 6.09 1.23
N PRO A 181 10.67 6.12 0.63
CA PRO A 181 11.80 5.42 1.22
C PRO A 181 12.11 5.98 2.61
N GLY A 182 12.29 5.06 3.57
CA GLY A 182 12.54 5.40 4.97
C GLY A 182 11.30 5.45 5.85
N LEU A 183 10.09 5.31 5.28
CA LEU A 183 8.87 5.10 6.06
C LEU A 183 8.92 3.72 6.75
N ILE A 184 8.61 3.69 8.05
CA ILE A 184 8.60 2.47 8.83
C ILE A 184 7.39 1.62 8.44
N GLU A 185 7.67 0.37 8.04
CA GLU A 185 6.67 -0.67 7.76
C GLU A 185 6.61 -1.64 8.95
N ALA A 186 5.72 -1.39 9.92
CA ALA A 186 5.56 -2.25 11.09
C ALA A 186 4.79 -3.52 10.71
N LYS A 187 5.44 -4.68 10.78
CA LYS A 187 4.78 -5.97 10.56
C LYS A 187 3.77 -6.25 11.66
N VAL A 188 2.62 -6.80 11.27
CA VAL A 188 1.52 -7.11 12.19
C VAL A 188 0.88 -8.45 11.84
N GLU A 189 0.59 -9.25 12.86
CA GLU A 189 0.00 -10.58 12.69
C GLU A 189 -1.48 -10.65 13.11
N ASN A 190 -1.95 -9.65 13.85
CA ASN A 190 -3.31 -9.60 14.36
C ASN A 190 -3.78 -8.16 14.65
N ILE A 191 -5.08 -8.02 14.89
CA ILE A 191 -5.73 -6.73 15.15
C ILE A 191 -5.23 -6.03 16.43
N LYS A 192 -4.70 -6.78 17.41
CA LYS A 192 -4.18 -6.21 18.66
C LYS A 192 -2.87 -5.46 18.38
N GLU A 193 -1.94 -6.08 17.66
CA GLU A 193 -0.68 -5.43 17.27
C GLU A 193 -0.91 -4.19 16.40
N VAL A 194 -1.88 -4.26 15.48
CA VAL A 194 -2.28 -3.08 14.69
C VAL A 194 -2.75 -1.95 15.60
N TRP A 195 -3.53 -2.27 16.63
CA TRP A 195 -4.01 -1.29 17.58
C TRP A 195 -2.86 -0.67 18.40
N ASP A 196 -1.88 -1.47 18.80
CA ASP A 196 -0.69 -0.98 19.51
C ASP A 196 0.11 -0.02 18.61
N VAL A 197 0.27 -0.32 17.32
CA VAL A 197 0.89 0.55 16.31
C VAL A 197 0.11 1.86 16.12
N LEU A 198 -1.23 1.79 16.02
CA LEU A 198 -2.08 2.97 15.88
C LEU A 198 -2.03 3.85 17.14
N GLN A 199 -2.00 3.25 18.33
CA GLN A 199 -1.90 3.96 19.59
C GLN A 199 -0.53 4.65 19.76
N ALA A 200 0.55 4.01 19.32
CA ALA A 200 1.87 4.63 19.25
C ALA A 200 1.85 5.86 18.33
N GLY A 201 1.31 5.73 17.11
CA GLY A 201 1.18 6.85 16.18
C GLY A 201 0.31 8.00 16.70
N SER A 202 -0.81 7.68 17.34
CA SER A 202 -1.67 8.68 18.00
C SER A 202 -0.95 9.39 19.15
N SER A 203 -0.10 8.71 19.90
CA SER A 203 0.62 9.29 21.04
C SER A 203 1.73 10.23 20.55
N ALA A 204 2.44 9.87 19.47
CA ALA A 204 3.41 10.72 18.80
C ALA A 204 2.76 12.01 18.27
N ARG A 205 1.50 11.92 17.82
CA ARG A 205 0.69 13.08 17.40
C ARG A 205 0.43 14.06 18.55
N VAL A 206 0.08 13.54 19.73
CA VAL A 206 -0.21 14.35 20.92
C VAL A 206 1.04 15.06 21.44
N VAL A 207 2.21 14.41 21.45
CA VAL A 207 3.46 15.01 21.98
C VAL A 207 3.97 16.18 21.13
N GLY A 208 3.58 16.30 19.86
CA GLY A 208 3.88 17.47 19.02
C GLY A 208 2.97 18.69 19.23
N SER A 209 2.05 18.65 20.20
CA SER A 209 0.91 19.56 20.26
C SER A 209 1.20 20.87 20.99
N ASN A 210 1.42 21.92 20.20
CA ASN A 210 1.00 23.28 20.54
C ASN A 210 -0.22 23.63 19.65
N ASN A 211 -1.38 23.01 19.91
CA ASN A 211 -2.67 23.35 19.29
C ASN A 211 -2.79 23.22 17.74
N THR A 212 -1.93 22.44 17.09
CA THR A 212 -1.78 22.28 15.61
C THR A 212 -2.58 21.12 14.99
N LEU A 213 -3.35 20.36 15.79
CA LEU A 213 -3.96 19.08 15.39
C LEU A 213 -5.13 19.19 14.39
N VAL A 214 -5.73 20.36 14.23
CA VAL A 214 -6.95 20.55 13.40
C VAL A 214 -6.62 20.55 11.90
N CYS A 215 -5.36 20.77 11.55
CA CYS A 215 -4.91 21.09 10.20
C CYS A 215 -4.03 20.00 9.54
N ALA A 216 -3.76 18.88 10.23
CA ALA A 216 -2.87 17.82 9.74
C ALA A 216 -3.64 16.64 9.13
N PHE A 217 -3.18 16.17 7.97
CA PHE A 217 -3.68 14.95 7.32
C PHE A 217 -3.19 13.72 8.10
N SER A 218 -4.09 12.83 8.49
CA SER A 218 -3.71 11.54 9.08
C SER A 218 -3.84 10.45 8.02
N MET A 219 -2.77 9.71 7.78
CA MET A 219 -2.72 8.67 6.74
C MET A 219 -2.22 7.37 7.33
N LEU A 220 -3.06 6.35 7.18
CA LEU A 220 -2.75 4.97 7.53
C LEU A 220 -2.58 4.17 6.23
N CYS A 221 -1.41 3.59 6.05
CA CYS A 221 -1.10 2.72 4.92
C CYS A 221 -0.99 1.29 5.41
N ILE A 222 -1.74 0.39 4.79
CA ILE A 222 -1.65 -1.05 5.02
C ILE A 222 -1.16 -1.69 3.74
N MET A 223 -0.05 -2.40 3.84
CA MET A 223 0.56 -3.10 2.72
C MET A 223 0.30 -4.59 2.90
N VAL A 224 -0.25 -5.21 1.88
CA VAL A 224 -0.56 -6.63 1.88
C VAL A 224 0.24 -7.28 0.77
N ARG A 225 1.11 -8.21 1.16
CA ARG A 225 1.68 -9.18 0.21
C ARG A 225 0.91 -10.46 0.34
N ALA A 226 0.31 -10.93 -0.75
CA ALA A 226 -0.40 -12.18 -0.79
C ALA A 226 0.28 -13.14 -1.76
N ASN A 227 0.46 -14.39 -1.33
CA ASN A 227 0.92 -15.48 -2.18
C ASN A 227 -0.19 -16.53 -2.29
N ASN A 228 -0.67 -16.74 -3.51
CA ASN A 228 -1.68 -17.74 -3.82
C ASN A 228 -1.02 -19.12 -3.93
N LEU A 229 -1.37 -20.02 -3.00
CA LEU A 229 -0.79 -21.35 -2.89
C LEU A 229 -1.22 -22.29 -4.01
N LEU A 230 -2.30 -21.97 -4.73
CA LEU A 230 -2.85 -22.82 -5.79
C LEU A 230 -2.13 -22.62 -7.13
N ASN A 231 -1.71 -21.39 -7.43
CA ASN A 231 -1.10 -21.04 -8.72
C ASN A 231 0.27 -20.33 -8.60
N GLY A 232 0.74 -20.05 -7.38
CA GLY A 232 2.01 -19.39 -7.11
C GLY A 232 2.03 -17.88 -7.41
N GLU A 233 0.88 -17.27 -7.68
CA GLU A 233 0.80 -15.83 -7.97
C GLU A 233 1.03 -15.01 -6.70
N CYS A 234 2.03 -14.13 -6.73
CA CYS A 234 2.31 -13.14 -5.70
C CYS A 234 1.71 -11.78 -6.08
N THR A 235 1.11 -11.10 -5.12
CA THR A 235 0.60 -9.74 -5.28
C THR A 235 1.06 -8.84 -4.15
N LYS A 236 1.18 -7.54 -4.42
CA LYS A 236 1.54 -6.50 -3.46
C LYS A 236 0.60 -5.32 -3.57
N SER A 237 -0.44 -5.28 -2.75
CA SER A 237 -1.45 -4.22 -2.73
C SER A 237 -1.27 -3.27 -1.55
N LYS A 238 -1.83 -2.07 -1.70
CA LYS A 238 -1.91 -1.06 -0.64
C LYS A 238 -3.35 -0.65 -0.37
N LEU A 239 -3.68 -0.53 0.91
CA LEU A 239 -4.89 0.11 1.41
C LEU A 239 -4.51 1.41 2.11
N TRP A 240 -5.07 2.51 1.63
CA TRP A 240 -4.93 3.80 2.25
C TRP A 240 -6.22 4.20 2.94
N LEU A 241 -6.09 4.59 4.21
CA LEU A 241 -7.16 5.12 5.03
C LEU A 241 -6.78 6.52 5.46
N VAL A 242 -7.50 7.53 4.94
CA VAL A 242 -7.07 8.94 5.01
C VAL A 242 -8.14 9.81 5.68
N ASP A 243 -7.73 10.54 6.72
CA ASP A 243 -8.53 11.61 7.33
C ASP A 243 -7.99 12.96 6.84
N LEU A 244 -8.72 13.63 5.94
CA LEU A 244 -8.30 14.91 5.40
C LEU A 244 -8.49 16.03 6.41
N ALA A 245 -7.75 17.13 6.22
CA ALA A 245 -7.97 18.37 6.97
C ALA A 245 -9.37 18.97 6.72
N GLY A 246 -9.76 19.96 7.54
CA GLY A 246 -10.98 20.73 7.34
C GLY A 246 -11.04 21.42 5.97
N SER A 247 -12.19 21.32 5.30
CA SER A 247 -12.43 21.97 4.00
C SER A 247 -12.98 23.40 4.10
N GLU A 248 -13.10 23.95 5.32
CA GLU A 248 -13.65 25.28 5.55
C GLU A 248 -12.78 26.39 4.93
N ARG A 249 -13.47 27.41 4.39
CA ARG A 249 -12.81 28.55 3.77
C ARG A 249 -12.15 29.47 4.79
N LEU A 250 -10.99 30.01 4.42
CA LEU A 250 -10.22 31.01 5.17
C LEU A 250 -11.04 32.19 5.70
N ALA A 251 -12.06 32.63 4.97
CA ALA A 251 -12.89 33.78 5.35
C ALA A 251 -13.69 33.57 6.66
N LYS A 252 -13.83 32.32 7.13
CA LYS A 252 -14.46 31.98 8.41
C LYS A 252 -13.45 31.74 9.54
N THR A 253 -12.15 31.81 9.27
CA THR A 253 -11.10 31.56 10.26
C THR A 253 -10.44 32.86 10.69
N ASP A 254 -10.38 33.16 11.98
CA ASP A 254 -9.58 34.26 12.56
C ASP A 254 -8.06 33.92 12.57
N ALA A 255 -7.59 33.17 11.57
CA ALA A 255 -6.22 32.69 11.50
C ALA A 255 -5.27 33.85 11.15
N GLN A 256 -4.24 34.07 11.98
CA GLN A 256 -3.16 35.04 11.72
C GLN A 256 -1.79 34.37 11.65
N GLY A 257 -0.84 35.02 10.99
CA GLY A 257 0.56 34.56 10.89
C GLY A 257 0.68 33.22 10.17
N ASP A 258 1.44 32.28 10.75
CA ASP A 258 1.69 30.97 10.13
C ASP A 258 0.43 30.10 10.00
N ARG A 259 -0.59 30.31 10.84
CA ARG A 259 -1.90 29.64 10.69
C ARG A 259 -2.64 30.06 9.42
N LEU A 260 -2.46 31.32 8.99
CA LEU A 260 -3.06 31.79 7.74
C LEU A 260 -2.35 31.17 6.53
N LYS A 261 -1.02 31.02 6.58
CA LYS A 261 -0.26 30.31 5.56
C LYS A 261 -0.68 28.85 5.47
N GLU A 262 -0.82 28.20 6.61
CA GLU A 262 -1.29 26.82 6.73
C GLU A 262 -2.68 26.64 6.13
N ALA A 263 -3.67 27.42 6.58
CA ALA A 263 -5.03 27.28 6.10
C ALA A 263 -5.17 27.66 4.61
N ARG A 264 -4.28 28.54 4.10
CA ARG A 264 -4.16 28.84 2.66
C ARG A 264 -3.60 27.65 1.89
N ASN A 265 -2.57 27.00 2.42
CA ASN A 265 -1.98 25.81 1.80
C ASN A 265 -3.01 24.67 1.75
N ILE A 266 -3.73 24.41 2.86
CA ILE A 266 -4.80 23.38 2.91
C ILE A 266 -5.90 23.69 1.90
N ASN A 267 -6.46 24.89 1.91
CA ASN A 267 -7.55 25.26 0.98
C ASN A 267 -7.11 25.19 -0.48
N ARG A 268 -5.85 25.52 -0.78
CA ARG A 268 -5.29 25.46 -2.12
C ARG A 268 -5.12 24.01 -2.58
N SER A 269 -4.58 23.16 -1.70
CA SER A 269 -4.47 21.72 -1.89
C SER A 269 -5.84 21.06 -2.07
N LEU A 270 -6.88 21.54 -1.38
CA LEU A 270 -8.25 21.03 -1.50
C LEU A 270 -9.03 21.61 -2.70
N SER A 271 -8.67 22.81 -3.19
CA SER A 271 -9.38 23.49 -4.29
C SER A 271 -9.01 22.91 -5.66
N ALA A 272 -7.75 22.53 -5.84
CA ALA A 272 -7.30 21.90 -7.07
C ALA A 272 -7.86 20.47 -7.27
N LEU A 273 -8.41 19.85 -6.21
CA LEU A 273 -9.13 18.58 -6.29
C LEU A 273 -10.40 18.64 -7.18
N GLY A 274 -10.91 19.84 -7.48
CA GLY A 274 -12.24 20.03 -8.07
C GLY A 274 -12.33 21.09 -9.16
N ASP A 275 -11.26 21.37 -9.89
CA ASP A 275 -11.27 22.26 -11.07
C ASP A 275 -11.45 21.45 -12.36
N ASP A 276 -12.57 21.69 -13.07
CA ASP A 276 -12.97 21.00 -14.31
C ASP A 276 -12.14 21.43 -15.55
N SER A 277 -11.31 22.48 -15.45
CA SER A 277 -10.44 22.94 -16.54
C SER A 277 -9.21 22.06 -16.77
N LEU A 278 -8.92 21.16 -15.82
CA LEU A 278 -7.83 20.20 -15.85
C LEU A 278 -8.38 18.91 -16.47
N GLY A 279 -7.96 18.58 -17.70
CA GLY A 279 -8.56 17.50 -18.52
C GLY A 279 -8.82 16.18 -17.77
N LYS A 280 -9.80 15.41 -18.25
CA LYS A 280 -10.39 14.20 -17.61
C LYS A 280 -9.40 13.13 -17.09
N SER A 281 -8.21 13.02 -17.70
CA SER A 281 -7.14 12.10 -17.29
C SER A 281 -6.19 12.69 -16.24
N GLN A 282 -6.36 13.96 -15.89
CA GLN A 282 -5.50 14.73 -15.00
C GLN A 282 -6.25 15.39 -13.86
N ILE A 283 -7.54 15.08 -13.69
CA ILE A 283 -8.29 15.55 -12.53
C ILE A 283 -7.53 15.17 -11.28
N PHE A 284 -6.95 13.94 -11.18
CA PHE A 284 -6.02 13.51 -10.13
C PHE A 284 -4.54 13.86 -10.33
N VAL A 285 -4.03 13.81 -11.56
CA VAL A 285 -2.62 14.12 -11.92
C VAL A 285 -2.28 15.61 -11.66
N ARG A 286 -3.30 16.46 -11.52
CA ARG A 286 -3.22 17.86 -11.10
C ARG A 286 -4.19 18.15 -9.95
N PHE A 287 -4.30 17.22 -8.97
CA PHE A 287 -5.00 17.47 -7.69
C PHE A 287 -4.51 18.72 -6.99
N ILE A 288 -3.27 19.17 -7.27
CA ILE A 288 -2.65 20.42 -6.82
C ILE A 288 -1.52 20.83 -7.80
N ASP A 289 -1.86 21.43 -8.94
CA ASP A 289 -0.82 21.98 -9.83
C ASP A 289 -0.27 23.32 -9.30
N ILE A 290 0.77 23.26 -8.45
CA ILE A 290 1.60 24.42 -8.11
C ILE A 290 3.05 23.97 -7.98
N SER A 291 3.88 24.53 -8.85
CA SER A 291 5.29 24.18 -9.12
C SER A 291 6.28 24.29 -7.95
N GLU A 292 5.84 24.36 -6.70
CA GLU A 292 6.70 24.54 -5.52
C GLU A 292 6.47 23.52 -4.38
N PHE A 293 5.52 22.56 -4.51
CA PHE A 293 5.06 21.70 -3.40
C PHE A 293 5.10 20.18 -3.70
N MET A 294 6.30 19.60 -3.71
CA MET A 294 6.59 18.21 -4.14
C MET A 294 6.05 17.06 -3.25
N HIS A 295 5.77 17.23 -1.95
CA HIS A 295 5.54 16.07 -1.05
C HIS A 295 4.08 15.62 -0.91
N LEU A 296 3.09 16.50 -0.87
CA LEU A 296 1.69 16.03 -0.79
C LEU A 296 1.21 15.47 -2.14
N GLN A 297 1.63 16.12 -3.24
CA GLN A 297 1.43 15.68 -4.63
C GLN A 297 1.94 14.25 -4.82
N THR A 298 3.22 14.00 -4.55
CA THR A 298 3.83 12.69 -4.80
C THR A 298 3.30 11.61 -3.84
N LEU A 299 2.83 11.96 -2.63
CA LEU A 299 2.24 11.01 -1.69
C LEU A 299 0.87 10.54 -2.17
N LEU A 300 -0.01 11.44 -2.60
CA LEU A 300 -1.32 11.06 -3.12
C LEU A 300 -1.22 10.42 -4.52
N ASP A 301 -0.24 10.82 -5.33
CA ASP A 301 0.15 10.12 -6.55
C ASP A 301 0.70 8.70 -6.26
N SER A 302 1.29 8.48 -5.08
CA SER A 302 1.72 7.15 -4.57
C SER A 302 0.62 6.30 -3.95
N VAL A 303 -0.47 6.96 -3.57
CA VAL A 303 -1.68 6.40 -2.94
C VAL A 303 -2.68 5.89 -3.98
N SER A 304 -2.23 5.77 -5.24
CA SER A 304 -2.90 5.04 -6.32
C SER A 304 -4.01 5.84 -7.00
N LEU A 305 -3.64 7.01 -7.52
CA LEU A 305 -4.60 7.91 -8.16
C LEU A 305 -4.14 8.46 -9.53
N ALA A 306 -2.87 8.28 -9.89
CA ALA A 306 -2.32 8.76 -11.17
C ALA A 306 -2.38 7.73 -12.31
N GLY A 307 -2.80 6.48 -12.07
CA GLY A 307 -2.67 5.37 -13.02
C GLY A 307 -3.91 4.53 -13.30
N GLY A 308 -5.06 4.83 -12.70
CA GLY A 308 -6.28 4.03 -12.89
C GLY A 308 -6.27 2.65 -12.25
N ASP A 309 -5.38 2.44 -11.29
CA ASP A 309 -5.02 1.14 -10.74
C ASP A 309 -5.65 0.86 -9.36
N SER A 310 -6.57 1.70 -8.90
CA SER A 310 -7.12 1.66 -7.54
C SER A 310 -8.64 1.74 -7.50
N LYS A 311 -9.23 1.11 -6.48
CA LYS A 311 -10.64 1.29 -6.12
C LYS A 311 -10.76 2.33 -5.02
N THR A 312 -11.45 3.43 -5.29
CA THR A 312 -11.50 4.57 -4.37
C THR A 312 -12.90 4.76 -3.77
N LEU A 313 -12.94 5.07 -2.47
CA LEU A 313 -14.15 5.45 -1.74
C LEU A 313 -13.94 6.76 -1.01
N MET A 314 -14.76 7.76 -1.34
CA MET A 314 -14.83 9.04 -0.64
C MET A 314 -16.00 9.04 0.32
N PHE A 315 -15.77 9.44 1.57
CA PHE A 315 -16.79 9.88 2.50
C PHE A 315 -16.89 11.41 2.49
N VAL A 316 -18.02 11.97 2.03
CA VAL A 316 -18.31 13.40 2.23
C VAL A 316 -19.13 13.59 3.51
N GLN A 317 -18.56 14.31 4.47
CA GLN A 317 -19.11 14.56 5.80
C GLN A 317 -19.73 15.96 5.86
N ILE A 318 -21.02 16.04 6.14
CA ILE A 318 -21.76 17.30 6.14
C ILE A 318 -22.44 17.58 7.49
N SER A 319 -22.70 18.86 7.74
CA SER A 319 -23.48 19.32 8.89
C SER A 319 -24.93 19.57 8.46
N PRO A 320 -25.92 19.22 9.29
CA PRO A 320 -27.31 19.56 9.02
C PRO A 320 -27.64 21.02 9.39
N SER A 321 -26.74 21.72 10.09
CA SER A 321 -26.97 23.06 10.65
C SER A 321 -27.07 24.13 9.57
N GLU A 322 -28.06 25.01 9.67
CA GLU A 322 -28.21 26.18 8.80
C GLU A 322 -26.97 27.08 8.78
N LYS A 323 -26.26 27.21 9.91
CA LYS A 323 -25.02 28.00 10.03
C LYS A 323 -23.89 27.47 9.13
N ASP A 324 -23.95 26.18 8.81
CA ASP A 324 -22.97 25.46 7.99
C ASP A 324 -23.42 25.29 6.54
N LEU A 325 -24.57 25.87 6.13
CA LEU A 325 -25.17 25.65 4.80
C LEU A 325 -24.18 25.90 3.66
N SER A 326 -23.42 26.99 3.70
CA SER A 326 -22.43 27.34 2.67
C SER A 326 -21.32 26.28 2.51
N GLU A 327 -20.83 25.73 3.63
CA GLU A 327 -19.77 24.71 3.62
C GLU A 327 -20.32 23.34 3.24
N THR A 328 -21.54 23.03 3.67
CA THR A 328 -22.28 21.84 3.24
C THR A 328 -22.49 21.85 1.73
N LEU A 329 -22.98 22.94 1.15
CA LEU A 329 -23.12 23.08 -0.30
C LEU A 329 -21.78 22.97 -1.03
N SER A 330 -20.71 23.58 -0.49
CA SER A 330 -19.37 23.48 -1.09
C SER A 330 -18.88 22.03 -1.11
N SER A 331 -19.04 21.31 0.00
CA SER A 331 -18.64 19.90 0.14
C SER A 331 -19.44 18.98 -0.78
N LEU A 332 -20.74 19.20 -0.91
CA LEU A 332 -21.62 18.39 -1.77
C LEU A 332 -21.36 18.62 -3.26
N ASN A 333 -21.10 19.87 -3.66
CA ASN A 333 -20.70 20.18 -5.04
C ASN A 333 -19.35 19.52 -5.38
N PHE A 334 -18.39 19.58 -4.45
CA PHE A 334 -17.10 18.92 -4.62
C PHE A 334 -17.25 17.41 -4.77
N ALA A 335 -17.98 16.77 -3.86
CA ALA A 335 -18.27 15.34 -3.89
C ALA A 335 -18.99 14.90 -5.19
N THR A 336 -19.86 15.76 -5.74
CA THR A 336 -20.54 15.50 -7.02
C THR A 336 -19.54 15.46 -8.19
N ARG A 337 -18.55 16.36 -8.19
CA ARG A 337 -17.48 16.35 -9.20
C ARG A 337 -16.58 15.13 -9.07
N VAL A 338 -16.16 14.79 -7.85
CA VAL A 338 -15.34 13.60 -7.57
C VAL A 338 -16.03 12.32 -8.05
N ARG A 339 -17.35 12.20 -7.84
CA ARG A 339 -18.14 11.06 -8.34
C ARG A 339 -18.14 10.93 -9.87
N GLY A 340 -17.98 12.04 -10.59
CA GLY A 340 -17.91 12.07 -12.05
C GLY A 340 -16.55 11.67 -12.62
N VAL A 341 -15.53 11.41 -11.79
CA VAL A 341 -14.18 11.08 -12.24
C VAL A 341 -14.08 9.61 -12.66
N GLU A 342 -13.56 9.39 -13.87
CA GLU A 342 -13.31 8.06 -14.44
C GLU A 342 -11.80 7.76 -14.45
N LEU A 343 -11.33 7.00 -13.45
CA LEU A 343 -9.93 6.56 -13.37
C LEU A 343 -9.49 5.45 -14.38
N GLY A 344 -10.35 4.83 -15.19
CA GLY A 344 -10.05 3.53 -15.86
C GLY A 344 -10.13 2.29 -14.94
N PRO A 345 -10.10 1.05 -15.48
CA PRO A 345 -10.33 -0.16 -14.69
C PRO A 345 -9.19 -0.47 -13.72
N ALA A 346 -9.52 -0.70 -12.44
CA ALA A 346 -8.55 -1.04 -11.41
C ALA A 346 -7.70 -2.28 -11.79
N GLN A 347 -6.38 -2.15 -11.62
CA GLN A 347 -5.41 -3.18 -11.99
C GLN A 347 -4.93 -3.95 -10.76
N LYS A 348 -4.74 -5.26 -10.95
CA LYS A 348 -4.19 -6.14 -9.92
C LYS A 348 -2.67 -5.96 -9.87
N GLN A 349 -2.16 -5.77 -8.66
CA GLN A 349 -0.76 -5.47 -8.38
C GLN A 349 0.05 -6.75 -8.25
N ILE A 350 0.34 -7.37 -9.39
CA ILE A 350 1.14 -8.60 -9.45
C ILE A 350 2.59 -8.27 -9.08
N ASP A 351 3.15 -8.96 -8.10
CA ASP A 351 4.54 -8.79 -7.69
C ASP A 351 5.44 -9.66 -8.58
N THR A 352 5.95 -9.07 -9.66
CA THR A 352 6.90 -9.72 -10.55
C THR A 352 8.34 -9.61 -10.09
N ASN A 353 8.64 -8.82 -9.05
CA ASN A 353 10.01 -8.58 -8.62
C ASN A 353 10.65 -9.84 -8.02
N GLU A 354 9.89 -10.60 -7.23
CA GLU A 354 10.37 -11.91 -6.74
C GLU A 354 10.59 -12.89 -7.89
N LEU A 355 9.66 -12.93 -8.86
CA LEU A 355 9.79 -13.76 -10.06
C LEU A 355 11.05 -13.39 -10.88
N GLN A 356 11.32 -12.10 -11.07
CA GLN A 356 12.51 -11.61 -11.78
C GLN A 356 13.80 -11.90 -11.00
N LYS A 357 13.80 -11.74 -9.68
CA LYS A 357 14.95 -12.11 -8.83
C LYS A 357 15.23 -13.62 -8.90
N LEU A 358 14.18 -14.45 -8.77
CA LEU A 358 14.28 -15.90 -8.90
C LEU A 358 14.80 -16.29 -10.30
N LYS A 359 14.30 -15.66 -11.36
CA LYS A 359 14.78 -15.89 -12.73
C LYS A 359 16.26 -15.54 -12.87
N THR A 360 16.68 -14.39 -12.33
CA THR A 360 18.09 -13.96 -12.35
C THR A 360 18.99 -14.92 -11.56
N MET A 361 18.52 -15.40 -10.40
CA MET A 361 19.25 -16.39 -9.60
C MET A 361 19.34 -17.74 -10.31
N LEU A 362 18.26 -18.17 -10.99
CA LEU A 362 18.24 -19.39 -11.78
C LEU A 362 19.23 -19.31 -12.95
N ASP A 363 19.28 -18.18 -13.65
CA ASP A 363 20.21 -17.97 -14.76
C ASP A 363 21.68 -17.97 -14.28
N LYS A 364 21.95 -17.38 -13.11
CA LYS A 364 23.28 -17.46 -12.48
C LYS A 364 23.65 -18.90 -12.11
N ALA A 365 22.74 -19.64 -11.48
CA ALA A 365 22.97 -21.03 -11.10
C ALA A 365 23.21 -21.93 -12.32
N LYS A 366 22.46 -21.72 -13.41
CA LYS A 366 22.70 -22.41 -14.69
C LYS A 366 24.07 -22.11 -15.28
N HIS A 367 24.51 -20.85 -15.22
CA HIS A 367 25.83 -20.48 -15.70
C HIS A 367 26.96 -21.11 -14.87
N GLU A 368 26.83 -21.13 -13.54
CA GLU A 368 27.78 -21.81 -12.65
C GLU A 368 27.83 -23.32 -12.89
N LEU A 369 26.68 -23.95 -13.15
CA LEU A 369 26.60 -25.38 -13.49
C LEU A 369 27.41 -25.65 -14.77
N HIS A 370 27.19 -24.85 -15.82
CA HIS A 370 27.90 -25.00 -17.09
C HIS A 370 29.43 -24.85 -16.94
N LEU A 371 29.88 -23.90 -16.12
CA LEU A 371 31.31 -23.73 -15.83
C LEU A 371 31.90 -24.93 -15.08
N LYS A 372 31.14 -25.49 -14.12
CA LYS A 372 31.57 -26.70 -13.39
C LYS A 372 31.63 -27.93 -14.29
N ASP A 373 30.66 -28.11 -15.19
CA ASP A 373 30.66 -29.22 -16.15
C ASP A 373 31.87 -29.15 -17.10
N GLU A 374 32.22 -27.94 -17.56
CA GLU A 374 33.40 -27.76 -18.40
C GLU A 374 34.71 -28.02 -17.64
N LEU A 375 34.77 -27.65 -16.35
CA LEU A 375 35.90 -27.94 -15.49
C LEU A 375 36.03 -29.45 -15.21
N LEU A 376 34.90 -30.13 -14.97
CA LEU A 376 34.83 -31.58 -14.80
C LEU A 376 35.36 -32.30 -16.04
N ARG A 377 34.94 -31.88 -17.24
CA ARG A 377 35.44 -32.47 -18.49
C ARG A 377 36.97 -32.32 -18.64
N LYS A 378 37.52 -31.16 -18.29
CA LYS A 378 38.99 -30.93 -18.30
C LYS A 378 39.72 -31.80 -17.27
N LEU A 379 39.12 -31.99 -16.09
CA LEU A 379 39.64 -32.88 -15.06
C LEU A 379 39.61 -34.34 -15.51
N GLU A 380 38.55 -34.79 -16.17
CA GLU A 380 38.43 -36.13 -16.74
C GLU A 380 39.47 -36.38 -17.85
N GLU A 381 39.66 -35.41 -18.76
CA GLU A 381 40.72 -35.47 -19.79
C GLU A 381 42.12 -35.54 -19.17
N SER A 382 42.37 -34.75 -18.12
CA SER A 382 43.64 -34.79 -17.38
C SER A 382 43.86 -36.13 -16.68
N LEU A 383 42.80 -36.68 -16.07
CA LEU A 383 42.83 -37.98 -15.41
C LEU A 383 43.15 -39.10 -16.41
N GLN A 384 42.49 -39.12 -17.57
CA GLN A 384 42.79 -40.06 -18.66
C GLN A 384 44.25 -39.95 -19.13
N ASN A 385 44.77 -38.72 -19.25
CA ASN A 385 46.17 -38.49 -19.61
C ASN A 385 47.16 -38.98 -18.54
N VAL A 386 46.81 -38.86 -17.26
CA VAL A 386 47.63 -39.42 -16.18
C VAL A 386 47.57 -40.95 -16.19
N GLU A 387 46.38 -41.53 -16.34
CA GLU A 387 46.20 -42.98 -16.44
C GLU A 387 46.95 -43.61 -17.61
N SER A 388 47.00 -42.93 -18.77
CA SER A 388 47.75 -43.40 -19.93
C SER A 388 49.27 -43.35 -19.69
N LYS A 389 49.77 -42.29 -19.03
CA LYS A 389 51.18 -42.18 -18.63
C LYS A 389 51.58 -43.23 -17.60
N VAL A 390 50.73 -43.51 -16.61
CA VAL A 390 50.96 -44.56 -15.62
C VAL A 390 51.05 -45.92 -16.31
N ARG A 391 50.09 -46.25 -17.18
CA ARG A 391 50.16 -47.49 -18.00
C ARG A 391 51.44 -47.59 -18.83
N GLY A 392 51.87 -46.49 -19.44
CA GLY A 392 53.13 -46.44 -20.20
C GLY A 392 54.37 -46.72 -19.33
N LYS A 393 54.42 -46.14 -18.12
CA LYS A 393 55.49 -46.41 -17.15
C LYS A 393 55.48 -47.85 -16.65
N ASP A 394 54.31 -48.41 -16.35
CA ASP A 394 54.18 -49.81 -15.93
C ASP A 394 54.70 -50.77 -16.99
N GLN A 395 54.41 -50.50 -18.27
CA GLN A 395 54.92 -51.29 -19.38
C GLN A 395 56.45 -51.18 -19.50
N MET A 396 57.03 -49.97 -19.36
CA MET A 396 58.48 -49.80 -19.33
C MET A 396 59.12 -50.55 -18.16
N TYR A 397 58.51 -50.50 -16.98
CA TYR A 397 59.01 -51.17 -15.78
C TYR A 397 59.03 -52.70 -15.96
N LYS A 398 57.97 -53.27 -16.57
CA LYS A 398 57.93 -54.69 -16.95
C LYS A 398 59.05 -55.06 -17.94
N ASN A 399 59.26 -54.26 -18.98
CA ASN A 399 60.31 -54.51 -19.96
C ASN A 399 61.71 -54.44 -19.31
N GLN A 400 61.94 -53.50 -18.38
CA GLN A 400 63.20 -53.42 -17.65
C GLN A 400 63.41 -54.63 -16.74
N LEU A 401 62.37 -55.10 -16.06
CA LEU A 401 62.41 -56.32 -15.24
C LEU A 401 62.76 -57.57 -16.07
N GLU A 402 62.19 -57.71 -17.27
CA GLU A 402 62.56 -58.80 -18.19
C GLU A 402 64.02 -58.72 -18.61
N LYS A 403 64.51 -57.52 -18.93
CA LYS A 403 65.90 -57.29 -19.33
C LYS A 403 66.89 -57.58 -18.19
N ILE A 404 66.51 -57.23 -16.95
CA ILE A 404 67.29 -57.57 -15.76
C ILE A 404 67.38 -59.10 -15.62
N LYS A 405 66.26 -59.83 -15.71
CA LYS A 405 66.27 -61.30 -15.68
C LYS A 405 67.15 -61.91 -16.76
N GLU A 406 67.11 -61.36 -17.97
CA GLU A 406 67.92 -61.83 -19.09
C GLU A 406 69.43 -61.62 -18.82
N LEU A 407 69.80 -60.45 -18.31
CA LEU A 407 71.18 -60.14 -17.90
C LEU A 407 71.66 -61.01 -16.73
N GLU A 408 70.80 -61.24 -15.72
CA GLU A 408 71.08 -62.14 -14.60
C GLU A 408 71.38 -63.56 -15.11
N GLY A 409 70.57 -64.09 -16.04
CA GLY A 409 70.82 -65.39 -16.66
C GLY A 409 72.13 -65.45 -17.45
N ILE A 410 72.50 -64.38 -18.16
CA ILE A 410 73.80 -64.29 -18.87
C ILE A 410 74.97 -64.27 -17.88
N MET A 411 74.83 -63.56 -16.75
CA MET A 411 75.86 -63.55 -15.70
C MET A 411 76.04 -64.93 -15.08
N GLU A 412 74.96 -65.64 -14.78
CA GLU A 412 75.00 -67.02 -14.24
C GLU A 412 75.69 -67.99 -15.19
N LEU A 413 75.42 -67.88 -16.50
CA LEU A 413 76.14 -68.65 -17.52
C LEU A 413 77.64 -68.33 -17.54
N LYS A 414 78.01 -67.05 -17.45
CA LYS A 414 79.42 -66.63 -17.42
C LYS A 414 80.15 -67.07 -16.15
N THR A 415 79.53 -66.97 -14.97
CA THR A 415 80.13 -67.45 -13.72
C THR A 415 80.25 -68.97 -13.71
N GLY A 416 79.27 -69.68 -14.28
CA GLY A 416 79.36 -71.12 -14.53
C GLY A 416 80.55 -71.51 -15.42
N LEU A 417 80.74 -70.80 -16.54
CA LEU A 417 81.89 -71.02 -17.44
C LEU A 417 83.24 -70.67 -16.78
N HIS A 418 83.30 -69.61 -15.98
CA HIS A 418 84.52 -69.22 -15.28
C HIS A 418 84.93 -70.24 -14.21
N SER A 419 83.96 -70.76 -13.44
CA SER A 419 84.20 -71.83 -12.45
C SER A 419 84.58 -73.18 -13.06
N GLN A 420 84.24 -73.44 -14.34
CA GLN A 420 84.74 -74.58 -15.10
C GLN A 420 86.18 -74.36 -15.60
N SER A 421 86.54 -73.12 -15.95
CA SER A 421 87.89 -72.74 -16.37
C SER A 421 88.92 -72.72 -15.23
N GLU A 422 88.52 -72.49 -13.98
CA GLU A 422 89.42 -72.53 -12.81
C GLU A 422 89.64 -73.95 -12.26
N LYS A 423 88.92 -74.96 -12.76
CA LYS A 423 89.04 -76.37 -12.36
C LYS A 423 89.84 -77.24 -13.34
N GLN A 424 90.35 -76.66 -14.42
CA GLN A 424 91.37 -77.24 -15.30
C GLN A 424 92.72 -76.58 -15.03
#